data_AF-A0A968TNX0-F1
#
_entry.id   AF-A0A968TNX0-F1
#
_cell.length_a   1.000
_cell.length_b   1.000
_cell.length_c   1.000
_cell.angle_alpha   90.00
_cell.angle_beta   90.00
_cell.angle_gamma   90.00
#
_symmetry.space_group_name_H-M   'P 1'
#
loop_
_entity.id
_entity.type
_entity.pdbx_description
1 polymer ?
#
loop_
_entity_poly.entity_id
_entity_poly.type
_entity_poly.pdbx_seq_one_letter_code
_entity_poly.pdbx_strand_id
1 'polypeptide(L)'
;MTEQVLQIKDFVAKSSGLQSRMGDGDRLQILQRTDGKAIAFEVGELEEVIQRVDSDGHVFLQVNFRSGKKILLTQNLIGFKPAPSRGLDLGKLPRWLQPRICSPWS
;
A
#
# COMPACT_ATOMS: atom_id res chain seq x y z
N MET A 1 -10.28 8.26 17.77
CA MET A 1 -8.94 7.79 17.36
C MET A 1 -8.96 6.26 17.44
N THR A 2 -8.86 5.56 16.32
CA THR A 2 -8.96 4.09 16.23
C THR A 2 -7.64 3.41 16.65
N GLU A 3 -7.73 2.29 17.37
CA GLU A 3 -6.56 1.52 17.85
C GLU A 3 -5.63 1.08 16.71
N GLN A 4 -6.21 0.75 15.55
CA GLN A 4 -5.48 0.36 14.35
C GLN A 4 -4.50 1.45 13.89
N VAL A 5 -4.91 2.71 13.96
CA VAL A 5 -4.07 3.85 13.56
C VAL A 5 -2.91 4.03 14.52
N LEU A 6 -3.13 3.78 15.82
CA LEU A 6 -2.06 3.84 16.82
C LEU A 6 -1.00 2.76 16.57
N GLN A 7 -1.40 1.54 16.25
CA GLN A 7 -0.47 0.45 15.93
C GLN A 7 0.37 0.77 14.69
N ILE A 8 -0.25 1.31 13.65
CA ILE A 8 0.45 1.72 12.43
C ILE A 8 1.45 2.84 12.74
N LYS A 9 1.04 3.85 13.52
CA LYS A 9 1.93 4.96 13.91
C LYS A 9 3.10 4.48 14.76
N ASP A 10 2.87 3.61 15.73
CA ASP A 10 3.91 3.02 16.58
C ASP A 10 4.94 2.25 15.76
N PHE A 11 4.47 1.41 14.83
CA PHE A 11 5.36 0.65 13.98
C PHE A 11 6.14 1.52 12.99
N VAL A 12 5.50 2.52 12.40
CA VAL A 12 6.17 3.48 11.52
C VAL A 12 7.21 4.29 12.30
N ALA A 13 6.94 4.67 13.55
CA ALA A 13 7.91 5.35 14.41
C ALA A 13 9.15 4.48 14.72
N LYS A 14 8.97 3.16 14.80
CA LYS A 14 10.07 2.18 14.94
C LYS A 14 10.82 1.92 13.64
N SER A 15 10.26 2.34 12.51
CA SER A 15 10.81 2.09 11.18
C SER A 15 11.63 3.28 10.69
N SER A 16 12.92 3.09 10.43
CA SER A 16 13.79 4.18 9.95
C SER A 16 13.47 4.63 8.52
N GLY A 17 12.87 3.75 7.71
CA GLY A 17 12.57 3.99 6.29
C GLY A 17 11.16 4.49 5.99
N LEU A 18 10.28 4.56 6.99
CA LEU A 18 8.87 4.93 6.81
C LEU A 18 8.52 6.24 7.51
N GLN A 19 7.63 7.02 6.92
CA GLN A 19 7.04 8.20 7.54
C GLN A 19 5.53 8.12 7.43
N SER A 20 4.84 8.30 8.56
CA SER A 20 3.39 8.44 8.57
C SER A 20 3.04 9.93 8.61
N ARG A 21 2.11 10.34 7.76
CA ARG A 21 1.55 11.68 7.70
C ARG A 21 0.04 11.56 7.73
N MET A 22 -0.58 12.22 8.69
CA MET A 22 -2.04 12.33 8.74
C MET A 22 -2.43 13.56 7.91
N GLY A 23 -3.27 13.35 6.91
CA GLY A 23 -3.85 14.43 6.11
C GLY A 23 -5.11 14.98 6.76
N ASP A 24 -5.66 16.02 6.13
CA ASP A 24 -6.96 16.57 6.50
C ASP A 24 -8.07 15.59 6.09
N GLY A 25 -8.99 15.27 7.01
CA GLY A 25 -10.12 14.37 6.76
C GLY A 25 -9.87 12.87 6.98
N ASP A 26 -9.24 12.46 8.09
CA ASP A 26 -9.06 11.04 8.48
C ASP A 26 -8.32 10.18 7.45
N ARG A 27 -7.48 10.82 6.62
CA ARG A 27 -6.65 10.15 5.63
C ARG A 27 -5.25 9.90 6.18
N LEU A 28 -4.82 8.65 6.21
CA LEU A 28 -3.48 8.26 6.62
C LEU A 28 -2.61 8.03 5.38
N GLN A 29 -1.49 8.75 5.31
CA GLN A 29 -0.47 8.58 4.30
C GLN A 29 0.78 7.96 4.92
N ILE A 30 1.35 6.95 4.28
CA ILE A 30 2.62 6.35 4.66
C ILE A 30 3.58 6.49 3.49
N LEU A 31 4.67 7.22 3.69
CA LEU A 31 5.74 7.47 2.74
C LEU A 31 6.91 6.53 3.05
N GLN A 32 7.38 5.83 2.03
CA GLN A 32 8.61 5.07 2.07
C GLN A 32 9.75 5.93 1.54
N ARG A 33 10.70 6.30 2.40
CA ARG A 33 11.86 7.13 2.03
C ARG A 33 12.79 6.41 1.06
N THR A 34 12.91 5.09 1.17
CA THR A 34 13.85 4.29 0.37
C THR A 34 13.55 4.29 -1.13
N ASP A 35 12.26 4.31 -1.51
CA ASP A 35 11.83 4.19 -2.91
C ASP A 35 10.99 5.40 -3.37
N GLY A 36 10.73 6.34 -2.47
CA GLY A 36 9.86 7.50 -2.73
C GLY A 36 8.38 7.17 -2.89
N LYS A 37 7.98 5.91 -2.70
CA LYS A 37 6.57 5.48 -2.79
C LYS A 37 5.77 5.97 -1.60
N ALA A 38 4.57 6.50 -1.86
CA ALA A 38 3.60 6.86 -0.84
C ALA A 38 2.33 6.06 -1.03
N ILE A 39 1.78 5.55 0.06
CA ILE A 39 0.44 4.97 0.10
C ILE A 39 -0.45 5.91 0.90
N ALA A 40 -1.68 6.12 0.46
CA ALA A 40 -2.64 6.93 1.17
C ALA A 40 -3.98 6.21 1.18
N PHE A 41 -4.56 6.05 2.36
CA PHE A 41 -5.84 5.37 2.57
C PHE A 41 -6.64 6.08 3.66
N GLU A 42 -7.95 5.92 3.62
CA GLU A 42 -8.84 6.46 4.65
C GLU A 42 -8.87 5.55 5.86
N VAL A 43 -8.88 6.14 7.05
CA VAL A 43 -8.98 5.40 8.31
C VAL A 43 -10.32 4.66 8.41
N GLY A 44 -11.37 5.12 7.72
CA GLY A 44 -12.64 4.41 7.62
C GLY A 44 -12.58 3.11 6.80
N GLU A 45 -11.58 2.94 5.92
CA GLU A 45 -11.39 1.71 5.14
C GLU A 45 -10.57 0.65 5.88
N LEU A 46 -9.95 0.99 7.02
CA LEU A 46 -9.23 0.04 7.85
C LEU A 46 -10.21 -0.96 8.47
N GLU A 47 -9.98 -2.24 8.20
CA GLU A 47 -10.73 -3.33 8.81
C GLU A 47 -9.97 -3.88 10.01
N GLU A 48 -8.74 -4.34 9.79
CA GLU A 48 -7.95 -5.02 10.81
C GLU A 48 -6.46 -4.79 10.61
N VAL A 49 -5.70 -4.70 11.70
CA VAL A 49 -4.25 -4.55 11.70
C VAL A 49 -3.64 -5.65 12.55
N ILE A 50 -2.76 -6.46 11.95
CA ILE A 50 -2.12 -7.60 12.59
C ILE A 50 -0.61 -7.46 12.50
N GLN A 51 0.07 -7.49 13.64
CA GLN A 51 1.53 -7.58 13.68
C GLN A 51 1.96 -9.04 13.55
N ARG A 52 2.91 -9.31 12.65
CA ARG A 52 3.50 -10.62 12.42
C ARG A 52 5.02 -10.51 12.33
N VAL A 53 5.68 -11.65 12.42
CA VAL A 53 7.12 -11.79 12.25
C VAL A 53 7.33 -12.77 11.10
N ASP A 54 8.18 -12.39 10.15
CA ASP A 54 8.52 -13.23 9.01
C ASP A 54 9.48 -14.35 9.42
N SER A 55 9.71 -15.32 8.54
CA SER A 55 10.62 -16.45 8.80
C SER A 55 12.06 -16.01 9.06
N ASP A 56 12.42 -14.82 8.58
CA ASP A 56 13.73 -14.18 8.78
C ASP A 56 13.82 -13.39 10.10
N GLY A 57 12.77 -13.40 10.92
CA GLY A 57 12.72 -12.66 12.19
C GLY A 57 12.32 -11.18 12.06
N HIS A 58 12.02 -10.72 10.85
CA HIS A 58 11.61 -9.35 10.59
C HIS A 58 10.14 -9.11 10.94
N VAL A 59 9.88 -8.11 11.78
CA VAL A 59 8.52 -7.72 12.14
C VAL A 59 7.87 -6.94 10.99
N PHE A 60 6.62 -7.29 10.66
CA PHE A 60 5.79 -6.58 9.69
C PHE A 60 4.35 -6.45 10.18
N LEU A 61 3.65 -5.42 9.69
CA LEU A 61 2.25 -5.18 9.94
C LEU A 61 1.43 -5.55 8.71
N GLN A 62 0.48 -6.46 8.86
CA GLN A 62 -0.56 -6.72 7.87
C GLN A 62 -1.77 -5.85 8.16
N VAL A 63 -2.08 -4.97 7.21
CA VAL A 63 -3.26 -4.09 7.24
C VAL A 63 -4.30 -4.64 6.27
N ASN A 64 -5.41 -5.13 6.81
CA ASN A 64 -6.59 -5.54 6.04
C ASN A 64 -7.54 -4.35 5.88
N PHE A 65 -8.02 -4.15 4.66
CA PHE A 65 -8.99 -3.11 4.32
C PHE A 65 -10.36 -3.71 4.06
N ARG A 66 -11.42 -2.97 4.39
CA ARG A 66 -12.82 -3.34 4.11
C ARG A 66 -13.09 -3.61 2.63
N SER A 67 -12.33 -2.94 1.76
CA SER A 67 -12.33 -3.14 0.31
C SER A 67 -11.77 -4.52 -0.12
N GLY A 68 -11.32 -5.37 0.80
CA GLY A 68 -10.69 -6.67 0.53
C GLY A 68 -9.22 -6.59 0.09
N LYS A 69 -8.67 -5.36 0.01
CA LYS A 69 -7.25 -5.10 -0.23
C LYS A 69 -6.45 -5.39 1.04
N LYS A 70 -5.17 -5.72 0.89
CA LYS A 70 -4.26 -5.97 2.01
C LYS A 70 -2.91 -5.32 1.73
N ILE A 71 -2.36 -4.65 2.73
CA ILE A 71 -1.05 -4.02 2.65
C ILE A 71 -0.16 -4.61 3.74
N LEU A 72 1.09 -4.89 3.38
CA LEU A 72 2.12 -5.36 4.28
C LEU A 72 3.11 -4.20 4.49
N LEU A 73 3.18 -3.71 5.73
CA LEU A 73 4.12 -2.68 6.14
C LEU A 73 5.31 -3.35 6.82
N THR A 74 6.48 -3.25 6.22
CA THR A 74 7.75 -3.72 6.80
C THR A 74 8.62 -2.51 7.16
N GLN A 75 9.72 -2.70 7.89
CA GLN A 75 10.58 -1.59 8.32
C GLN A 75 11.15 -0.75 7.16
N ASN A 76 11.37 -1.39 6.00
CA ASN A 76 12.04 -0.76 4.86
C ASN A 76 11.17 -0.66 3.60
N LEU A 77 10.13 -1.49 3.49
CA LEU A 77 9.34 -1.66 2.27
C LEU A 77 7.84 -1.70 2.57
N ILE A 78 7.06 -1.13 1.66
CA ILE A 78 5.61 -1.28 1.63
C ILE A 78 5.28 -2.34 0.57
N GLY A 79 4.94 -3.54 1.02
CA GLY A 79 4.54 -4.65 0.17
C GLY A 79 3.04 -4.61 -0.10
N PHE A 80 2.65 -4.50 -1.37
CA PHE A 80 1.26 -4.78 -1.77
C PHE A 80 1.14 -6.26 -2.06
N LYS A 81 0.26 -6.97 -1.34
CA LYS A 81 -0.21 -8.26 -1.83
C LYS A 81 -1.39 -7.98 -2.76
N PRO A 82 -1.23 -8.08 -4.09
CA PRO A 82 -2.36 -7.91 -4.98
C PRO A 82 -3.42 -8.95 -4.57
N ALA A 83 -4.64 -8.48 -4.31
CA ALA A 83 -5.77 -9.40 -4.20
C ALA A 83 -5.83 -10.20 -5.51
N PRO A 84 -6.17 -11.51 -5.48
CA PRO A 84 -6.50 -12.21 -6.71
C PRO A 84 -7.63 -11.41 -7.35
N SER A 85 -7.34 -10.79 -8.49
CA SER A 85 -8.24 -9.90 -9.21
C SER A 85 -9.49 -10.67 -9.62
N ARG A 86 -10.51 -10.71 -8.75
CA ARG A 86 -11.89 -10.98 -9.14
C ARG A 86 -12.36 -9.74 -9.88
N GLY A 87 -12.25 -9.78 -11.20
CA GLY A 87 -12.74 -8.73 -12.09
C GLY A 87 -11.69 -7.65 -12.39
N LEU A 88 -10.65 -8.00 -13.14
CA LEU A 88 -9.99 -7.02 -13.99
C LEU A 88 -10.99 -6.66 -15.11
N ASP A 89 -11.81 -5.63 -14.90
CA ASP A 89 -12.51 -5.00 -16.02
C ASP A 89 -11.46 -4.30 -16.88
N LEU A 90 -11.02 -5.01 -17.92
CA LEU A 90 -10.07 -4.57 -18.93
C LEU A 90 -10.59 -3.37 -19.76
N GLY A 91 -11.75 -2.79 -19.43
CA GLY A 91 -12.41 -1.72 -20.18
C GLY A 91 -12.01 -0.28 -19.80
N LYS A 92 -11.23 -0.06 -18.73
CA LYS A 92 -10.88 1.30 -18.25
C LYS A 92 -9.38 1.62 -18.18
N LEU A 93 -8.57 0.98 -19.01
CA LEU A 93 -7.19 1.41 -19.24
C LEU A 93 -7.18 2.68 -20.11
N PRO A 94 -6.62 3.82 -19.65
CA PRO A 94 -6.46 5.01 -20.49
C PRO A 94 -5.45 4.75 -21.61
N ARG A 95 -5.85 5.07 -22.85
CA ARG A 95 -5.24 4.72 -24.15
C ARG A 95 -3.80 5.21 -24.46
N TRP A 96 -2.97 5.58 -23.49
CA TRP A 96 -1.72 6.32 -23.77
C TRP A 96 -0.45 5.47 -23.91
N LEU A 97 -0.55 4.15 -23.97
CA LEU A 97 0.58 3.27 -24.31
C LEU A 97 0.29 2.52 -25.61
N GLN A 98 0.32 3.24 -26.72
CA GLN A 98 0.61 2.66 -28.02
C GLN A 98 1.99 3.16 -28.47
N PRO A 99 3.07 2.36 -28.34
CA PRO A 99 4.24 2.59 -29.16
C PRO A 99 3.84 2.36 -30.62
N ARG A 100 3.71 3.46 -31.38
CA ARG A 100 3.70 3.40 -32.84
C ARG A 100 5.04 2.84 -33.27
N ILE A 101 5.05 1.63 -33.78
CA ILE A 101 6.17 1.11 -34.57
C ILE A 101 5.63 0.65 -35.91
N CYS A 102 6.26 1.22 -36.93
CA CYS A 102 5.90 1.27 -38.32
C CYS A 102 5.70 -0.10 -38.95
N SER A 103 4.69 -0.20 -39.82
CA SER A 103 4.66 -1.17 -40.90
C SER A 103 5.71 -0.78 -41.95
N PRO A 104 6.47 -1.73 -42.49
CA PRO A 104 6.92 -1.64 -43.87
C PRO A 104 5.97 -2.48 -44.75
N TRP A 105 5.31 -1.80 -45.70
CA TRP A 105 4.73 -2.44 -46.88
C TRP A 105 5.84 -2.75 -47.89
N SER A 106 5.62 -3.86 -48.60
CA SER A 106 6.15 -4.24 -49.93
C SER A 106 7.63 -4.57 -50.07
#